data_AF-A0A6B0YAE5-F1
#
_entry.id   AF-A0A6B0YAE5-F1
#
_cell.length_a   1.000
_cell.length_b   1.000
_cell.length_c   1.000
_cell.angle_alpha   90.00
_cell.angle_beta   90.00
_cell.angle_gamma   90.00
#
_symmetry.space_group_name_H-M   'P 1'
#
loop_
_entity.id
_entity.type
_entity.pdbx_description
1 polymer ?
#
loop_
_entity_poly.entity_id
_entity_poly.type
_entity_poly.pdbx_seq_one_letter_code
_entity_poly.pdbx_strand_id
1 'polypeptide(L)'
;MHRLIGTFRVRHRASDIDADALLDAMGMDKKVMDGRLRLILRDGIGSVSVATVVRSRSSGEQSRTDVRRRRNQIATRPSLHGIATL
;
A
#
# COMPACT_ATOMS: atom_id res chain seq x y z
N MET A 1 13.81 17.89 13.00
CA MET A 1 12.75 18.06 14.02
C MET A 1 12.73 16.96 15.10
N HIS A 2 13.51 15.88 15.00
CA HIS A 2 13.60 14.86 16.07
C HIS A 2 14.22 15.38 17.38
N ARG A 3 15.15 16.34 17.29
CA ARG A 3 15.94 16.82 18.44
C ARG A 3 15.13 17.62 19.47
N LEU A 4 14.14 18.40 19.02
CA LEU A 4 13.36 19.28 19.91
C LEU A 4 12.43 18.47 20.82
N ILE A 5 11.66 17.53 20.27
CA ILE A 5 10.74 16.69 21.06
C ILE A 5 11.51 15.83 22.07
N GLY A 6 12.70 15.35 21.69
CA GLY A 6 13.58 14.59 22.59
C GLY A 6 14.05 15.38 23.81
N THR A 7 14.20 16.71 23.70
CA THR A 7 14.58 17.58 24.82
C THR A 7 13.51 17.63 25.90
N PHE A 8 12.23 17.52 25.53
CA PHE A 8 11.10 17.59 26.46
C PHE A 8 10.83 16.27 27.21
N ARG A 9 11.74 15.29 27.13
CA ARG A 9 11.59 13.94 27.72
C ARG A 9 10.27 13.25 27.34
N VAL A 10 9.68 13.63 26.21
CA VAL A 10 8.51 12.97 25.65
C VAL A 10 8.96 11.76 24.83
N ARG A 11 8.24 10.64 24.98
CA ARG A 11 8.46 9.46 24.14
C ARG A 11 8.14 9.83 22.69
N HIS A 12 9.15 9.76 21.83
CA HIS A 12 9.07 10.16 20.43
C HIS A 12 9.36 8.99 19.47
N ARG A 13 9.50 7.79 20.03
CA ARG A 13 9.54 6.53 19.28
C ARG A 13 8.42 5.65 19.83
N ALA A 14 7.62 5.09 18.94
CA ALA A 14 6.76 3.99 19.29
C ALA A 14 7.61 2.73 19.53
N SER A 15 7.16 1.85 20.42
CA SER A 15 7.64 0.47 20.51
C SER A 15 7.28 -0.32 19.24
N ASP A 16 7.64 -1.60 19.17
CA ASP A 16 7.27 -2.49 18.07
C ASP A 16 5.74 -2.65 18.01
N ILE A 17 5.08 -1.73 17.30
CA ILE A 17 3.64 -1.74 17.06
C ILE A 17 3.42 -2.45 15.72
N ASP A 18 2.54 -3.45 15.72
CA ASP A 18 2.08 -4.10 14.51
C ASP A 18 1.38 -3.09 13.58
N ALA A 19 1.80 -3.06 12.32
CA ALA A 19 1.34 -2.06 11.36
C ALA A 19 -0.14 -2.25 11.02
N ASP A 20 -0.62 -3.48 10.97
CA ASP A 20 -2.03 -3.76 10.68
C ASP A 20 -2.92 -3.37 11.87
N ALA A 21 -2.53 -3.72 13.09
CA ALA A 21 -3.22 -3.27 14.30
C ALA A 21 -3.28 -1.74 14.40
N LEU A 22 -2.21 -1.04 14.02
CA LEU A 22 -2.19 0.42 13.98
C LEU A 22 -3.19 0.97 12.95
N LEU A 23 -3.20 0.42 11.73
CA LEU A 23 -4.12 0.86 10.68
C LEU A 23 -5.58 0.56 11.02
N ASP A 24 -5.86 -0.57 11.66
CA ASP A 24 -7.20 -0.93 12.09
C ASP A 24 -7.68 0.02 13.19
N ALA A 25 -6.83 0.33 14.18
CA ALA A 25 -7.13 1.32 15.21
C ALA A 25 -7.39 2.71 14.62
N MET A 26 -6.57 3.15 13.66
CA MET A 26 -6.80 4.42 12.94
C MET A 26 -8.11 4.39 12.15
N GLY A 27 -8.47 3.26 11.56
CA GLY A 27 -9.71 3.07 10.80
C GLY A 27 -10.98 3.22 11.64
N MET A 28 -10.89 3.10 12.96
CA MET A 28 -12.00 3.31 13.90
C MET A 28 -12.23 4.79 14.25
N ASP A 29 -11.33 5.70 13.85
CA ASP A 29 -11.48 7.12 14.17
C ASP A 29 -12.66 7.75 13.40
N LYS A 30 -13.38 8.66 14.06
CA LYS A 30 -14.57 9.33 13.49
C LYS A 30 -14.28 10.13 12.22
N LYS A 31 -13.03 10.52 11.97
CA LYS A 31 -12.62 11.26 10.77
C LYS A 31 -12.29 10.36 9.58
N VAL A 32 -12.37 9.04 9.75
CA VAL A 32 -12.25 8.07 8.67
C VAL A 32 -13.63 7.82 8.09
N MET A 33 -13.82 8.21 6.84
CA MET A 33 -15.05 7.97 6.07
C MET A 33 -14.69 7.24 4.78
N ASP A 34 -15.53 6.29 4.35
CA ASP A 34 -15.34 5.51 3.13
C ASP A 34 -13.98 4.79 3.03
N GLY A 35 -13.43 4.37 4.17
CA GLY A 35 -12.12 3.71 4.25
C GLY A 35 -10.94 4.64 3.91
N ARG A 36 -11.14 5.96 3.97
CA ARG A 36 -10.13 6.97 3.68
C ARG A 36 -9.61 7.61 4.97
N LEU A 37 -8.32 7.46 5.22
CA LEU A 37 -7.64 8.12 6.34
C LEU A 37 -7.39 9.59 5.99
N ARG A 38 -7.70 10.48 6.93
CA ARG A 38 -7.35 11.91 6.84
C ARG A 38 -6.13 12.17 7.70
N LEU A 39 -5.02 12.55 7.07
CA LEU A 39 -3.74 12.80 7.73
C LEU A 39 -3.42 14.29 7.68
N ILE A 40 -2.91 14.83 8.78
CA ILE A 40 -2.29 16.16 8.81
C ILE A 40 -0.79 15.94 8.64
N LEU A 41 -0.25 16.39 7.51
CA LEU A 41 1.15 16.26 7.17
C LEU A 41 1.84 17.61 7.28
N ARG A 42 3.12 17.57 7.61
CA ARG A 42 3.95 18.78 7.73
C ARG A 42 4.75 18.97 6.45
N ASP A 43 4.53 20.09 5.79
CA ASP A 43 5.27 20.46 4.57
C ASP A 43 6.45 21.39 4.86
N GLY A 44 6.49 21.99 6.06
CA GLY A 44 7.54 22.92 6.49
C GLY A 44 7.44 23.27 7.97
N ILE A 45 8.41 24.02 8.52
CA ILE A 45 8.21 24.60 9.88
C ILE A 45 7.07 25.62 9.77
N GLY A 46 6.03 25.49 10.61
CA GLY A 46 4.89 26.41 10.60
C GLY A 46 3.88 26.21 9.46
N SER A 47 4.01 25.15 8.65
CA SER A 47 3.08 24.85 7.56
C SER A 47 2.64 23.39 7.58
N VAL A 48 1.35 23.15 7.31
CA VAL A 48 0.72 21.83 7.30
C VAL A 48 -0.27 21.72 6.13
N SER A 49 -0.38 20.51 5.58
CA SER A 49 -1.41 20.13 4.61
C SER A 49 -2.26 18.99 5.12
N VAL A 50 -3.41 18.79 4.48
CA VAL A 50 -4.31 17.67 4.75
C VAL A 50 -4.24 16.72 3.57
N ALA A 51 -3.83 15.47 3.83
CA ALA A 51 -3.81 14.40 2.85
C ALA A 51 -4.94 13.40 3.15
N THR A 52 -5.52 12.83 2.09
CA THR A 52 -6.50 11.75 2.18
C THR A 52 -5.94 10.51 1.51
N VAL A 53 -5.79 9.42 2.25
CA VAL A 53 -5.11 8.20 1.79
C VAL A 53 -6.04 6.99 1.94
N VAL A 54 -6.10 6.16 0.89
CA VAL A 54 -6.80 4.88 0.91
C VAL A 54 -5.80 3.79 1.30
N ARG A 55 -6.18 2.86 2.18
CA ARG A 55 -5.38 1.65 2.44
C ARG A 55 -5.30 0.84 1.15
N SER A 56 -4.16 0.89 0.47
CA SER A 56 -3.87 -0.08 -0.58
C SER A 56 -3.67 -1.43 0.11
N ARG A 57 -4.64 -2.35 -0.05
CA ARG A 57 -4.42 -3.74 0.35
C ARG A 57 -3.32 -4.26 -0.58
N SER A 58 -2.11 -4.39 -0.07
CA SER A 58 -1.01 -5.02 -0.78
C SER A 58 -1.44 -6.44 -1.18
N SER A 59 -1.70 -6.67 -2.46
CA SER A 59 -1.09 -7.69 -3.34
C SER A 59 -0.82 -9.11 -2.79
N GLY A 60 -1.43 -9.56 -1.68
CA GLY A 60 -1.21 -10.89 -1.11
C GLY A 60 -2.18 -11.96 -1.61
N GLU A 61 -3.36 -11.55 -2.10
CA GLU A 61 -4.47 -12.46 -2.39
C GLU A 61 -4.73 -12.64 -3.89
N GLN A 62 -4.17 -11.78 -4.75
CA GLN A 62 -4.28 -11.90 -6.21
C GLN A 62 -3.22 -12.84 -6.83
N SER A 63 -2.14 -13.15 -6.11
CA SER A 63 -1.01 -13.93 -6.67
C SER A 63 -1.31 -15.43 -6.85
N ARG A 64 -2.33 -15.98 -6.18
CA ARG A 64 -2.68 -17.41 -6.30
C ARG A 64 -3.52 -17.74 -7.54
N THR A 65 -4.25 -16.78 -8.10
CA THR A 65 -5.12 -17.00 -9.27
C THR A 65 -4.42 -16.76 -10.60
N ASP A 66 -3.39 -15.91 -10.65
CA ASP A 66 -2.68 -15.58 -11.90
C ASP A 66 -1.65 -16.63 -12.34
N VAL A 67 -1.03 -17.37 -11.42
CA VAL A 67 -0.10 -18.47 -11.76
C VAL A 67 -0.84 -19.62 -12.45
N ARG A 68 -2.10 -19.88 -12.10
CA ARG A 68 -2.90 -20.97 -12.67
C ARG A 68 -3.36 -20.68 -14.11
N ARG A 69 -3.55 -19.41 -14.48
CA ARG A 69 -3.97 -19.03 -15.85
C ARG A 69 -2.84 -19.07 -16.87
N ARG A 70 -1.60 -18.78 -16.47
CA ARG A 70 -0.45 -18.79 -17.41
C ARG A 70 -0.05 -20.20 -17.87
N ARG A 71 -0.21 -21.24 -17.04
CA ARG A 71 0.19 -22.61 -17.41
C ARG A 71 -0.71 -23.25 -18.48
N ASN A 72 -1.97 -22.85 -18.58
CA ASN A 72 -2.92 -23.44 -19.54
C ASN A 72 -2.92 -22.79 -20.94
N GLN A 73 -2.17 -21.71 -21.17
CA GLN A 73 -2.14 -21.04 -22.48
C GLN A 73 -1.00 -21.49 -23.41
N ILE A 74 -0.05 -22.30 -22.93
CA ILE A 74 1.10 -22.74 -23.73
C ILE A 74 0.76 -24.03 -24.53
N ALA A 75 -0.29 -24.78 -24.14
CA ALA A 75 -0.57 -26.09 -24.72
C ALA A 75 -1.52 -26.08 -25.94
N THR A 76 -2.07 -24.93 -26.36
CA THR A 76 -3.11 -24.90 -27.40
C THR A 76 -3.01 -23.68 -28.30
N ARG A 77 -2.00 -23.64 -29.16
CA ARG A 77 -2.11 -22.94 -30.45
C ARG A 77 -1.53 -23.82 -31.56
N PRO A 78 -2.38 -24.39 -32.44
CA PRO A 78 -1.93 -24.88 -33.74
C PRO A 78 -1.91 -23.70 -34.72
N SER A 79 -0.89 -23.60 -35.57
CA SER A 79 -1.02 -22.82 -36.81
C SER A 79 -0.07 -23.35 -37.89
N LEU A 80 -0.72 -23.98 -38.86
CA LEU A 80 -0.27 -24.32 -40.20
C LEU A 80 0.05 -23.07 -41.06
N HIS A 81 0.86 -23.31 -42.09
CA HIS A 81 1.15 -22.50 -43.30
C HIS A 81 2.08 -21.29 -43.10
N GLY A 82 3.09 -21.00 -43.93
CA GLY A 82 3.60 -21.58 -45.17
C GLY A 82 4.50 -20.56 -45.90
N ILE A 83 5.50 -21.08 -46.63
CA ILE A 83 6.18 -20.56 -47.85
C ILE A 83 7.11 -19.32 -47.79
N ALA A 84 8.40 -19.52 -48.14
CA ALA A 84 9.21 -18.80 -49.16
C ALA A 84 10.70 -19.24 -49.07
N THR A 85 11.20 -20.04 -50.02
CA THR A 85 12.10 -19.65 -51.13
C THR A 85 13.53 -19.23 -50.72
N LEU A 86 14.50 -20.11 -50.97
CA LEU A 86 15.74 -19.89 -51.75
C LEU A 86 16.40 -21.25 -52.04
#